data_AF-A0A229SJF9-F1
#
_entry.id   AF-A0A229SJF9-F1
#
_cell.length_a   1.000
_cell.length_b   1.000
_cell.length_c   1.000
_cell.angle_alpha   90.00
_cell.angle_beta   90.00
_cell.angle_gamma   90.00
#
_symmetry.space_group_name_H-M   'P 1'
#
loop_
_entity.id
_entity.type
_entity.pdbx_description
1 polymer ?
#
loop_
_entity_poly.entity_id
_entity_poly.type
_entity_poly.pdbx_seq_one_letter_code
_entity_poly.pdbx_strand_id
1 'polypeptide(L)'
;MRVGDDAETVRRLAAALRRFTAIGDDQTAARVGLTLVLIDARAGRHGFTAERLDQACRVLGRPGSAADRADVLLVQAEVAELAGNHDQARECHAEALELLRHHDEAPDKDRQP
;
A
#
# COMPACT_ATOMS: atom_id res chain seq x y z
N MET A 1 14.50 -15.41 5.36
CA MET A 1 13.54 -14.79 6.31
C MET A 1 13.04 -15.88 7.23
N ARG A 2 13.03 -15.66 8.55
CA ARG A 2 12.79 -16.71 9.55
C ARG A 2 11.29 -16.75 9.83
N VAL A 3 10.62 -17.85 9.48
CA VAL A 3 9.17 -18.08 9.54
C VAL A 3 8.49 -17.69 10.87
N GLY A 4 9.26 -17.56 11.97
CA GLY A 4 8.77 -17.07 13.27
C GLY A 4 8.63 -15.55 13.42
N ASP A 5 9.40 -14.74 12.68
CA ASP A 5 9.33 -13.27 12.77
C ASP A 5 8.11 -12.72 12.03
N ASP A 6 7.62 -13.43 11.00
CA ASP A 6 6.47 -13.01 10.19
C ASP A 6 5.15 -13.16 10.94
N ALA A 7 4.98 -14.23 11.74
CA ALA A 7 3.74 -14.49 12.46
C ALA A 7 3.48 -13.48 13.59
N GLU A 8 4.50 -13.15 14.38
CA GLU A 8 4.36 -12.13 15.44
C GLU A 8 4.18 -10.73 14.84
N THR A 9 4.88 -10.43 13.74
CA THR A 9 4.71 -9.17 13.00
C THR A 9 3.29 -9.03 12.46
N VAL A 10 2.75 -10.07 11.81
CA VAL A 10 1.36 -10.09 11.34
C VAL A 10 0.38 -9.90 12.49
N ARG A 11 0.60 -10.56 13.64
CA ARG A 11 -0.26 -10.42 14.82
C ARG A 11 -0.28 -8.98 15.33
N ARG A 12 0.89 -8.34 15.42
CA ARG A 12 1.02 -6.93 15.86
C ARG A 12 0.38 -5.97 14.87
N LEU A 13 0.61 -6.15 13.58
CA LEU A 13 0.00 -5.34 12.52
C LEU A 13 -1.52 -5.50 12.50
N ALA A 14 -2.05 -6.71 12.65
CA ALA A 14 -3.50 -6.94 12.74
C ALA A 14 -4.13 -6.33 14.01
N ALA A 15 -3.38 -6.24 15.11
CA ALA A 15 -3.83 -5.52 16.31
C ALA A 15 -3.80 -3.99 16.09
N ALA A 16 -2.76 -3.48 15.44
CA ALA A 16 -2.64 -2.06 15.09
C ALA A 16 -3.76 -1.62 14.13
N LEU A 17 -4.01 -2.40 13.07
CA LEU A 17 -5.09 -2.17 12.11
C LEU A 17 -6.43 -1.99 12.83
N ARG A 18 -6.79 -2.92 13.72
CA ARG A 18 -8.03 -2.86 14.50
C ARG A 18 -8.11 -1.62 15.38
N ARG A 19 -7.00 -1.19 15.99
CA ARG A 19 -6.96 0.02 16.82
C ARG A 19 -7.16 1.28 15.98
N PHE A 20 -6.48 1.40 14.85
CA PHE A 20 -6.62 2.54 13.95
C PHE A 20 -8.04 2.65 13.38
N THR A 21 -8.63 1.53 12.95
CA THR A 21 -10.05 1.49 12.55
C THR A 21 -10.98 1.90 13.69
N ALA A 22 -10.72 1.45 14.93
CA ALA A 22 -11.58 1.78 16.07
C ALA A 22 -11.57 3.28 16.44
N ILE A 23 -10.47 3.99 16.17
CA ILE A 23 -10.36 5.44 16.40
C ILE A 23 -10.71 6.27 15.17
N GLY A 24 -11.09 5.64 14.05
CA GLY A 24 -11.41 6.31 12.79
C GLY A 24 -10.20 6.83 12.01
N ASP A 25 -8.99 6.35 12.32
CA ASP A 25 -7.78 6.67 11.55
C ASP A 25 -7.66 5.71 10.34
N ASP A 26 -8.52 5.95 9.36
CA ASP A 26 -8.63 5.11 8.17
C ASP A 26 -7.34 5.14 7.32
N GLN A 27 -6.64 6.27 7.27
CA GLN A 27 -5.39 6.38 6.51
C GLN A 27 -4.29 5.49 7.10
N THR A 28 -4.06 5.56 8.41
CA THR A 28 -3.05 4.70 9.05
C THR A 28 -3.49 3.24 9.00
N ALA A 29 -4.78 2.95 9.15
CA ALA A 29 -5.33 1.62 8.96
C ALA A 29 -5.04 1.07 7.55
N ALA A 30 -5.25 1.87 6.50
CA ALA A 30 -4.97 1.46 5.12
C ALA A 30 -3.48 1.18 4.87
N ARG A 31 -2.58 2.02 5.39
CA ARG A 31 -1.13 1.80 5.31
C ARG A 31 -0.68 0.51 6.01
N VAL A 32 -1.22 0.23 7.20
CA VAL A 32 -0.99 -1.07 7.88
C VAL A 32 -1.53 -2.23 7.05
N GLY A 33 -2.68 -2.03 6.38
CA GLY A 33 -3.27 -2.98 5.46
C GLY A 33 -2.36 -3.33 4.29
N LEU A 34 -1.73 -2.34 3.66
CA LEU A 34 -0.74 -2.53 2.59
C LEU A 34 0.45 -3.39 3.05
N THR A 35 0.99 -3.14 4.25
CA THR A 35 2.09 -3.96 4.80
C THR A 35 1.66 -5.42 5.00
N LEU A 36 0.43 -5.66 5.47
CA LEU A 36 -0.11 -7.02 5.61
C LEU A 36 -0.28 -7.71 4.24
N VAL A 37 -0.69 -6.97 3.20
CA VAL A 37 -0.75 -7.47 1.81
C VAL A 37 0.62 -7.97 1.36
N LEU A 38 1.68 -7.20 1.58
CA LEU A 38 3.04 -7.58 1.19
C LEU A 38 3.52 -8.85 1.91
N ILE A 39 3.27 -8.94 3.22
CA ILE A 39 3.65 -10.13 4.01
C ILE A 39 2.89 -11.37 3.54
N ASP A 40 1.60 -11.24 3.24
CA ASP A 40 0.79 -12.35 2.72
C ASP A 40 1.26 -12.78 1.32
N ALA A 41 1.52 -11.83 0.42
CA ALA A 41 2.00 -12.10 -0.92
C ALA A 41 3.36 -12.81 -0.93
N ARG A 42 4.33 -12.33 -0.14
CA ARG A 42 5.66 -12.95 -0.01
C ARG A 42 5.61 -14.36 0.58
N ALA A 43 4.57 -14.65 1.36
CA ALA A 43 4.33 -15.97 1.92
C ALA A 43 3.47 -16.88 1.02
N GLY A 44 3.12 -16.45 -0.20
CA GLY A 44 2.26 -17.22 -1.13
C GLY A 44 0.80 -17.35 -0.65
N ARG A 45 0.36 -16.51 0.29
CA ARG A 45 -1.03 -16.49 0.77
C ARG A 45 -1.81 -15.47 -0.07
N HIS A 46 -2.62 -15.94 -1.01
CA HIS A 46 -3.31 -15.07 -1.96
C HIS A 46 -4.76 -14.74 -1.60
N GLY A 47 -5.38 -15.47 -0.66
CA GLY A 47 -6.82 -15.36 -0.39
C GLY A 47 -7.28 -14.05 0.25
N PHE A 48 -6.46 -13.44 1.11
CA PHE A 48 -6.82 -12.20 1.84
C PHE A 48 -6.25 -10.92 1.20
N THR A 49 -5.48 -11.07 0.13
CA THR A 49 -4.66 -10.00 -0.46
C THR A 49 -5.51 -9.01 -1.26
N ALA A 50 -6.44 -9.51 -2.07
CA ALA A 50 -7.23 -8.68 -2.98
C ALA A 50 -8.21 -7.74 -2.25
N GLU A 51 -8.97 -8.25 -1.27
CA GLU A 51 -9.93 -7.45 -0.50
C GLU A 51 -9.23 -6.34 0.30
N ARG A 52 -8.10 -6.68 0.92
CA ARG A 52 -7.32 -5.72 1.72
C ARG A 52 -6.68 -4.65 0.84
N LEU A 53 -6.19 -5.05 -0.32
CA LEU A 53 -5.62 -4.11 -1.30
C LEU A 53 -6.69 -3.17 -1.84
N ASP A 54 -7.86 -3.68 -2.22
CA ASP A 54 -8.99 -2.85 -2.69
C ASP A 54 -9.48 -1.87 -1.62
N GLN A 55 -9.57 -2.30 -0.36
CA GLN A 55 -9.90 -1.39 0.75
C GLN A 55 -8.84 -0.29 0.92
N ALA A 56 -7.55 -0.64 0.85
CA ALA A 56 -6.47 0.34 0.92
C ALA A 56 -6.51 1.31 -0.27
N CYS A 57 -6.77 0.82 -1.49
CA CYS A 57 -6.98 1.65 -2.69
C CYS A 57 -8.11 2.66 -2.50
N ARG A 58 -9.24 2.25 -1.91
CA ARG A 58 -10.39 3.15 -1.70
C ARG A 58 -10.09 4.26 -0.70
N VAL A 59 -9.31 3.96 0.34
CA VAL A 59 -8.97 4.93 1.39
C VAL A 59 -7.85 5.86 0.95
N LEU A 60 -6.78 5.31 0.39
CA LEU A 60 -5.58 6.05 -0.04
C LEU A 60 -5.74 6.68 -1.44
N GLY A 61 -6.69 6.19 -2.25
CA GLY A 61 -7.01 6.69 -3.60
C GLY A 61 -8.11 7.76 -3.67
N ARG A 62 -8.71 8.16 -2.54
CA ARG A 62 -9.46 9.44 -2.42
C ARG A 62 -8.46 10.62 -2.48
N PRO A 63 -8.76 11.92 -2.23
CA PRO A 63 -7.75 12.97 -2.40
C PRO A 63 -6.70 12.93 -1.27
N GLY A 64 -6.04 11.79 -1.10
CA GLY A 64 -4.76 11.65 -0.44
C GLY A 64 -3.65 12.15 -1.35
N SER A 65 -2.45 12.23 -0.79
CA SER A 65 -1.26 12.71 -1.50
C SER A 65 -0.95 11.82 -2.71
N ALA A 66 -0.27 12.35 -3.72
CA ALA A 66 0.23 11.52 -4.82
C ALA A 66 1.15 10.39 -4.30
N ALA A 67 1.82 10.62 -3.17
CA ALA A 67 2.59 9.61 -2.47
C ALA A 67 1.73 8.43 -1.97
N ASP A 68 0.55 8.70 -1.37
CA ASP A 68 -0.35 7.63 -0.92
C ASP A 68 -0.85 6.77 -2.09
N ARG A 69 -1.13 7.39 -3.24
CA ARG A 69 -1.51 6.68 -4.46
C ARG A 69 -0.35 5.88 -5.05
N ALA A 70 0.86 6.44 -5.03
CA ALA A 70 2.07 5.75 -5.47
C ALA A 70 2.37 4.53 -4.58
N ASP A 71 2.22 4.64 -3.26
CA ASP A 71 2.43 3.53 -2.32
C ASP A 71 1.51 2.34 -2.64
N VAL A 72 0.23 2.62 -2.94
CA VAL A 72 -0.73 1.58 -3.35
C VAL A 72 -0.26 0.88 -4.63
N LEU A 73 0.14 1.65 -5.65
CA LEU A 73 0.61 1.11 -6.93
C LEU A 73 1.89 0.29 -6.77
N LEU A 74 2.82 0.70 -5.91
CA LEU A 74 4.03 -0.05 -5.60
C LEU A 74 3.71 -1.41 -4.96
N VAL A 75 2.74 -1.45 -4.05
CA VAL A 75 2.28 -2.71 -3.44
C VAL A 75 1.59 -3.60 -4.45
N GLN A 76 0.77 -3.03 -5.35
CA GLN A 76 0.16 -3.78 -6.45
C GLN A 76 1.21 -4.37 -7.38
N ALA A 77 2.25 -3.62 -7.69
CA ALA A 77 3.35 -4.08 -8.53
C ALA A 77 4.09 -5.26 -7.86
N GLU A 78 4.45 -5.14 -6.59
CA GLU A 78 5.14 -6.21 -5.87
C GLU A 78 4.29 -7.48 -5.77
N VAL A 79 2.98 -7.35 -5.52
CA VAL A 79 2.05 -8.49 -5.53
C VAL A 79 2.01 -9.15 -6.92
N ALA A 80 1.98 -8.36 -7.99
CA ALA A 80 1.98 -8.85 -9.35
C ALA A 80 3.30 -9.57 -9.71
N GLU A 81 4.46 -9.03 -9.30
CA GLU A 81 5.76 -9.68 -9.49
C GLU A 81 5.82 -11.04 -8.78
N LEU A 82 5.36 -11.10 -7.53
CA LEU A 82 5.32 -12.34 -6.75
C LEU A 82 4.37 -13.38 -7.36
N ALA A 83 3.36 -12.94 -8.11
CA ALA A 83 2.46 -13.80 -8.87
C ALA A 83 2.99 -14.17 -10.27
N GLY A 84 4.15 -13.63 -10.70
CA GLY A 84 4.71 -13.83 -12.04
C GLY A 84 4.10 -12.95 -13.14
N ASN A 85 3.25 -11.99 -12.76
CA ASN A 85 2.57 -11.08 -13.69
C ASN A 85 3.42 -9.82 -13.94
N HIS A 86 4.53 -10.00 -14.67
CA HIS A 86 5.50 -8.92 -14.89
C HIS A 86 4.94 -7.73 -15.69
N ASP A 87 4.01 -7.95 -16.63
CA ASP A 87 3.42 -6.86 -17.40
C ASP A 87 2.59 -5.93 -16.51
N GLN A 88 1.74 -6.51 -15.66
CA GLN A 88 0.96 -5.76 -14.68
C GLN A 88 1.87 -5.00 -13.69
N ALA A 89 2.94 -5.64 -13.22
CA ALA A 89 3.89 -4.98 -12.34
C ALA A 89 4.55 -3.74 -12.99
N ARG A 90 4.93 -3.87 -14.26
CA ARG A 90 5.52 -2.77 -15.04
C ARG A 90 4.55 -1.62 -15.23
N GLU A 91 3.27 -1.90 -15.50
CA GLU A 91 2.23 -0.87 -15.60
C GLU A 91 2.05 -0.12 -14.29
N CYS A 92 1.93 -0.85 -13.17
CA CYS A 92 1.81 -0.24 -11.85
C CYS A 92 3.03 0.63 -11.48
N HIS A 93 4.25 0.16 -11.77
CA HIS A 93 5.46 0.94 -11.55
C HIS A 93 5.51 2.20 -12.42
N ALA A 94 5.11 2.12 -13.69
CA ALA A 94 5.06 3.27 -14.58
C ALA A 94 4.07 4.32 -14.08
N GLU A 95 2.88 3.91 -13.64
CA GLU A 95 1.88 4.82 -13.10
C GLU A 95 2.34 5.48 -11.78
N ALA A 96 2.96 4.71 -10.87
CA ALA A 96 3.49 5.24 -9.61
C ALA A 96 4.57 6.30 -9.87
N LEU A 97 5.45 6.03 -10.84
CA LEU A 97 6.52 6.93 -11.23
C LEU A 97 5.99 8.23 -11.85
N GLU A 98 5.00 8.14 -12.73
CA GLU A 98 4.33 9.32 -13.28
C GLU A 98 3.68 10.15 -12.17
N LEU A 99 2.95 9.53 -11.24
CA LEU A 99 2.31 10.25 -10.13
C LEU A 99 3.30 11.03 -9.27
N LEU A 100 4.46 10.45 -8.97
CA LEU A 100 5.49 11.10 -8.17
C LEU A 100 6.16 12.25 -8.93
N ARG A 101 6.41 12.10 -10.23
CA ARG A 101 6.95 13.19 -11.07
C ARG A 101 6.03 14.40 -11.11
N HIS A 102 4.75 14.20 -11.41
CA HIS A 102 3.77 15.30 -11.48
C HIS A 102 3.53 15.98 -10.12
N HIS A 103 3.78 15.28 -9.01
CA HIS A 103 3.69 15.86 -7.67
C HIS A 103 4.92 16.70 -7.30
N ASP A 104 6.13 16.26 -7.65
CA ASP A 104 7.36 17.04 -7.43
C ASP A 104 7.45 18.27 -8.35
N GLU A 105 6.76 18.25 -9.48
CA GLU A 105 6.69 19.36 -10.44
C GLU A 105 5.63 20.42 -10.08
N ALA A 106 4.76 20.17 -9.11
CA ALA A 106 3.82 21.18 -8.63
C ALA A 106 4.58 22.23 -7.78
N PRO A 107 4.73 23.50 -8.25
CA PRO A 107 5.34 24.52 -7.42
C PRO A 107 4.48 24.71 -6.17
N ASP A 108 5.15 24.74 -5.03
CA ASP A 108 4.61 25.05 -3.71
C ASP A 108 3.97 26.45 -3.73
N LYS A 109 2.74 26.56 -4.24
CA LYS A 109 2.01 27.83 -4.41
C LYS A 109 1.51 28.39 -3.09
N ASP A 110 1.70 27.67 -1.99
CA ASP A 110 1.29 28.07 -0.65
C ASP A 110 2.45 28.56 0.23
N ARG A 111 3.68 28.61 -0.28
CA ARG A 111 4.78 29.31 0.40
C ARG A 111 4.70 30.82 0.14
N GLN A 112 3.74 31.48 0.77
CA GLN A 112 3.71 32.94 0.83
C GLN A 112 4.85 33.46 1.75
N PRO A 113 5.44 34.62 1.44
CA PRO A 113 6.57 35.21 2.17
C PRO A 113 6.23 35.67 3.59
#